data_AF-A0A0H5P917-F1
#
_entry.id   AF-A0A0H5P917-F1
#
_cell.length_a   1.000
_cell.length_b   1.000
_cell.length_c   1.000
_cell.angle_alpha   90.00
_cell.angle_beta   90.00
_cell.angle_gamma   90.00
#
_symmetry.space_group_name_H-M   'P 1'
#
loop_
_entity.id
_entity.type
_entity.pdbx_description
1 polymer ?
#
loop_
_entity_poly.entity_id
_entity_poly.type
_entity_poly.pdbx_seq_one_letter_code
_entity_poly.pdbx_strand_id
1 'polypeptide(L)'
;MNRADTTQVLELVAGYDCREITADLISEWHTAIGHLDRAVAEEAVHIHHKTTGFRITPEAVLDITQQIQTRTTTTPNRKRRARMGTYTITGAINDHCPDCGAQPGHTCTRHGHETAMPCISRLLGRPVGNRQQSAH
;
A
#
# COMPACT_ATOMS: atom_id res chain seq x y z
N MET A 1 -23.12 -6.48 -7.09
CA MET A 1 -23.79 -5.20 -7.41
C MET A 1 -25.08 -5.46 -8.20
N ASN A 2 -26.04 -4.53 -8.22
CA ASN A 2 -27.27 -4.70 -9.02
C ASN A 2 -27.09 -4.20 -10.47
N ARG A 3 -28.14 -4.29 -11.31
CA ARG A 3 -28.08 -3.80 -12.70
C ARG A 3 -27.87 -2.28 -12.79
N ALA A 4 -28.47 -1.50 -11.89
CA ALA A 4 -28.28 -0.04 -11.88
C ALA A 4 -26.85 0.36 -11.53
N ASP A 5 -26.20 -0.38 -10.63
CA ASP A 5 -24.78 -0.22 -10.33
C ASP A 5 -23.91 -0.59 -11.54
N THR A 6 -24.27 -1.66 -12.25
CA THR A 6 -23.55 -2.08 -13.46
C THR A 6 -23.63 -1.01 -14.54
N THR A 7 -24.80 -0.37 -14.72
CA THR A 7 -24.96 0.77 -15.62
C THR A 7 -24.04 1.93 -15.23
N GLN A 8 -23.91 2.26 -13.94
CA GLN A 8 -23.00 3.32 -13.49
C GLN A 8 -21.53 2.99 -13.75
N VAL A 9 -21.12 1.73 -13.59
CA VAL A 9 -19.77 1.28 -13.98
C VAL A 9 -19.57 1.41 -15.50
N LEU A 10 -20.58 1.07 -16.31
CA LEU A 10 -20.53 1.23 -17.76
C LEU A 10 -20.50 2.71 -18.19
N GLU A 11 -21.19 3.60 -17.50
CA GLU A 11 -21.13 5.05 -17.71
C GLU A 11 -19.71 5.57 -17.43
N LEU A 12 -19.05 5.10 -16.37
CA LEU A 12 -17.66 5.41 -16.09
C LEU A 12 -16.73 4.94 -17.23
N VAL A 13 -16.93 3.71 -17.72
CA VAL A 13 -16.15 3.16 -18.83
C VAL A 13 -16.38 3.96 -20.11
N ALA A 14 -17.63 4.30 -20.43
CA ALA A 14 -17.99 5.13 -21.58
C ALA A 14 -17.40 6.54 -21.48
N GLY A 15 -17.20 7.06 -20.27
CA GLY A 15 -16.45 8.30 -20.04
C GLY A 15 -14.99 8.23 -20.52
N TYR A 16 -14.39 7.04 -20.60
CA TYR A 16 -13.02 6.84 -21.06
C TYR A 16 -12.90 6.46 -22.54
N ASP A 17 -13.81 5.64 -23.06
CA ASP A 17 -13.68 5.08 -24.41
C ASP A 17 -14.83 5.44 -25.36
N CYS A 18 -15.74 6.31 -24.91
CA CYS A 18 -16.90 6.80 -25.67
C CYS A 18 -17.77 5.68 -26.25
N ARG A 19 -17.86 4.51 -25.60
CA ARG A 19 -18.74 3.44 -26.06
C ARG A 19 -20.21 3.81 -25.90
N GLU A 20 -21.02 3.29 -26.81
CA GLU A 20 -22.47 3.30 -26.66
C GLU A 20 -22.89 2.29 -25.59
N ILE A 21 -23.86 2.68 -24.76
CA ILE A 21 -24.42 1.81 -23.71
C ILE A 21 -25.78 1.30 -24.19
N THR A 22 -25.85 0.01 -24.50
CA THR A 22 -27.06 -0.69 -24.91
C THR A 22 -27.55 -1.65 -23.83
N ALA A 23 -28.82 -2.08 -23.90
CA ALA A 23 -29.38 -3.04 -22.94
C ALA A 23 -28.67 -4.40 -22.97
N ASP A 24 -28.22 -4.83 -24.15
CA ASP A 24 -27.45 -6.07 -24.33
C ASP A 24 -26.07 -5.97 -23.67
N LEU A 25 -25.38 -4.84 -23.85
CA LEU A 25 -24.09 -4.57 -23.21
C LEU A 25 -24.22 -4.54 -21.68
N ILE A 26 -25.27 -3.92 -21.15
CA ILE A 26 -25.54 -3.93 -19.70
C ILE A 26 -25.75 -5.36 -19.21
N SER A 27 -26.48 -6.20 -19.97
CA SER A 27 -26.74 -7.59 -19.59
C SER A 27 -25.49 -8.45 -19.62
N GLU A 28 -24.63 -8.28 -20.63
CA GLU A 28 -23.33 -8.93 -20.75
C GLU A 28 -22.42 -8.56 -19.58
N TRP A 29 -22.23 -7.26 -19.33
CA TRP A 29 -21.41 -6.78 -18.22
C TRP A 29 -21.97 -7.22 -16.87
N HIS A 30 -23.28 -7.17 -16.69
CA HIS A 30 -23.89 -7.59 -15.43
C HIS A 30 -23.68 -9.08 -15.18
N THR A 31 -23.70 -9.91 -16.22
CA THR A 31 -23.40 -11.33 -16.12
C THR A 31 -21.94 -11.55 -15.70
N ALA A 32 -21.02 -10.79 -16.27
CA ALA A 32 -19.59 -10.92 -16.00
C ALA A 32 -19.19 -10.37 -14.61
N ILE A 33 -19.55 -9.13 -14.29
CA ILE A 33 -19.04 -8.41 -13.10
C ILE A 33 -20.11 -8.18 -12.02
N GLY A 34 -21.37 -8.57 -12.24
CA GLY A 34 -22.47 -8.30 -11.32
C GLY A 34 -22.31 -8.90 -9.92
N HIS A 35 -21.45 -9.91 -9.77
CA HIS A 35 -21.13 -10.50 -8.48
C HIS A 35 -20.11 -9.67 -7.66
N LEU A 36 -19.46 -8.66 -8.25
CA LEU A 36 -18.50 -7.81 -7.57
C LEU A 36 -19.18 -6.73 -6.71
N ASP A 37 -18.44 -6.22 -5.73
CA ASP A 37 -18.77 -4.95 -5.10
C ASP A 37 -18.54 -3.79 -6.08
N ARG A 38 -19.42 -2.79 -6.04
CA ARG A 38 -19.38 -1.66 -6.96
C ARG A 38 -18.08 -0.86 -6.83
N ALA A 39 -17.66 -0.56 -5.61
CA ALA A 39 -16.47 0.27 -5.37
C ALA A 39 -15.20 -0.41 -5.91
N VAL A 40 -15.14 -1.74 -5.78
CA VAL A 40 -14.02 -2.54 -6.31
C VAL A 40 -14.00 -2.53 -7.84
N ALA A 41 -15.17 -2.62 -8.48
CA ALA A 41 -15.25 -2.56 -9.94
C ALA A 41 -14.88 -1.16 -10.48
N GLU A 42 -15.32 -0.09 -9.83
CA GLU A 42 -14.92 1.28 -10.19
C GLU A 42 -13.40 1.48 -10.04
N GLU A 43 -12.80 1.00 -8.94
CA GLU A 43 -11.35 1.03 -8.74
C GLU A 43 -10.62 0.26 -9.85
N ALA A 44 -11.09 -0.94 -10.20
CA ALA A 44 -10.50 -1.74 -11.26
C ALA A 44 -10.54 -1.04 -12.63
N VAL A 45 -11.66 -0.38 -12.96
CA VAL A 45 -11.79 0.45 -14.17
C VAL A 45 -10.77 1.59 -14.18
N HIS A 46 -10.63 2.32 -13.06
CA HIS A 46 -9.64 3.40 -12.95
C HIS A 46 -8.20 2.90 -13.08
N ILE A 47 -7.87 1.76 -12.48
CA ILE A 47 -6.55 1.15 -12.60
C ILE A 47 -6.30 0.77 -14.06
N HIS A 48 -7.24 0.10 -14.72
CA HIS A 48 -7.09 -0.29 -16.12
C HIS A 48 -6.76 0.91 -17.00
N HIS A 49 -7.53 1.99 -16.89
CA HIS A 49 -7.32 3.18 -17.71
C HIS A 49 -5.95 3.83 -17.46
N LYS A 50 -5.46 3.81 -16.21
CA LYS A 50 -4.15 4.38 -15.85
C LYS A 50 -2.97 3.53 -16.31
N THR A 51 -3.13 2.20 -16.36
CA THR A 51 -2.01 1.28 -16.63
C THR A 51 -1.97 0.78 -18.07
N THR A 52 -3.08 0.88 -18.79
CA THR A 52 -3.28 0.18 -20.05
C THR A 52 -3.89 1.11 -21.08
N GLY A 53 -3.30 1.16 -22.29
CA GLY A 53 -3.84 1.94 -23.41
C GLY A 53 -4.93 1.22 -24.22
N PHE A 54 -5.30 -0.01 -23.82
CA PHE A 54 -6.33 -0.81 -24.48
C PHE A 54 -7.72 -0.48 -23.96
N ARG A 55 -8.72 -0.89 -24.74
CA ARG A 55 -10.14 -0.76 -24.37
C ARG A 55 -10.44 -1.59 -23.12
N ILE A 56 -11.28 -1.05 -22.23
CA ILE A 56 -11.66 -1.70 -20.97
C ILE A 56 -12.67 -2.82 -21.25
N THR A 57 -12.34 -4.07 -20.94
CA THR A 57 -13.26 -5.21 -21.10
C THR A 57 -13.70 -5.76 -19.73
N PRO A 58 -14.81 -6.52 -19.65
CA PRO A 58 -15.22 -7.17 -18.41
C PRO A 58 -14.13 -8.07 -17.82
N GLU A 59 -13.43 -8.82 -18.66
CA GLU A 59 -12.34 -9.73 -18.25
C GLU A 59 -11.19 -8.95 -17.61
N ALA A 60 -10.81 -7.82 -18.21
CA ALA A 60 -9.74 -7.00 -17.68
C ALA A 60 -10.11 -6.38 -16.31
N VAL A 61 -11.40 -6.05 -16.11
CA VAL A 61 -11.91 -5.61 -14.80
C VAL A 61 -11.85 -6.75 -13.78
N LEU A 62 -12.18 -7.99 -14.15
CA LEU A 62 -12.09 -9.16 -13.29
C LEU A 62 -10.65 -9.46 -12.88
N ASP A 63 -9.71 -9.44 -13.82
CA ASP A 63 -8.28 -9.68 -13.58
C ASP A 63 -7.72 -8.67 -12.58
N ILE A 64 -8.02 -7.38 -12.78
CA ILE A 64 -7.57 -6.32 -11.86
C ILE A 64 -8.23 -6.47 -10.50
N THR A 65 -9.52 -6.84 -10.45
CA THR A 65 -10.23 -7.07 -9.19
C THR A 65 -9.58 -8.21 -8.39
N GLN A 66 -9.18 -9.29 -9.05
CA GLN A 66 -8.45 -10.39 -8.41
C GLN A 66 -7.09 -9.91 -7.87
N GLN A 67 -6.39 -9.02 -8.58
CA GLN A 67 -5.16 -8.40 -8.10
C GLN A 67 -5.39 -7.49 -6.87
N ILE A 68 -6.48 -6.70 -6.85
CA ILE A 68 -6.84 -5.87 -5.69
C ILE A 68 -7.11 -6.74 -4.46
N GLN A 69 -7.90 -7.80 -4.64
CA GLN A 69 -8.25 -8.73 -3.56
C GLN A 69 -7.02 -9.47 -3.02
N THR A 70 -6.16 -9.98 -3.90
CA THR A 70 -4.91 -10.64 -3.50
C THR A 70 -3.94 -9.69 -2.80
N ARG A 71 -3.82 -8.42 -3.22
CA ARG A 71 -3.03 -7.42 -2.48
C ARG A 71 -3.60 -7.18 -1.09
N THR A 72 -4.91 -7.02 -0.98
CA THR A 72 -5.58 -6.78 0.31
C THR A 72 -5.40 -7.95 1.28
N THR A 73 -5.47 -9.19 0.79
CA THR A 73 -5.26 -10.39 1.62
C THR A 73 -3.79 -10.68 1.91
N THR A 74 -2.87 -10.31 1.02
CA THR A 74 -1.43 -10.63 1.11
C THR A 74 -0.59 -9.49 1.67
N THR A 75 -1.16 -8.47 2.30
CA THR A 75 -0.35 -7.39 2.90
C THR A 75 -0.01 -7.66 4.37
N PRO A 76 1.16 -8.27 4.72
CA PRO A 76 1.84 -7.86 5.92
C PRO A 76 2.43 -6.47 5.63
N ASN A 77 1.97 -5.50 6.40
CA ASN A 77 2.46 -4.12 6.46
C ASN A 77 3.99 -4.05 6.22
N ARG A 78 4.44 -3.75 5.01
CA ARG A 78 5.87 -3.63 4.66
C ARG A 78 6.42 -2.31 5.21
N LYS A 79 6.45 -2.17 6.54
CA LYS A 79 7.21 -1.14 7.25
C LYS A 79 8.73 -1.33 7.13
N ARG A 80 9.25 -2.26 6.31
CA ARG A 80 10.70 -2.54 6.27
C ARG A 80 11.52 -1.38 5.70
N ARG A 81 11.05 -0.66 4.67
CA ARG A 81 11.83 0.46 4.10
C ARG A 81 11.72 1.75 4.91
N ALA A 82 10.57 2.03 5.52
CA ALA A 82 10.38 3.22 6.34
C ALA A 82 11.16 3.17 7.68
N ARG A 83 11.53 1.98 8.17
CA ARG A 83 12.30 1.83 9.42
C ARG A 83 13.74 2.34 9.35
N MET A 84 14.32 2.43 8.15
CA MET A 84 15.72 2.85 7.98
C MET A 84 15.89 4.28 7.50
N GLY A 85 14.83 4.95 7.03
CA GLY A 85 14.95 6.27 6.40
C GLY A 85 15.63 7.29 7.30
N THR A 86 15.26 7.32 8.58
CA THR A 86 15.88 8.19 9.61
C THR A 86 17.36 7.88 9.83
N TYR A 87 17.72 6.59 9.85
CA TYR A 87 19.09 6.13 10.04
C TYR A 87 19.99 6.40 8.83
N THR A 88 19.45 6.26 7.61
CA THR A 88 20.20 6.49 6.37
C THR A 88 20.35 7.97 6.06
N ILE A 89 19.32 8.80 6.30
CA ILE A 89 19.38 10.25 6.04
C ILE A 89 20.42 10.93 6.94
N THR A 90 20.47 10.53 8.21
CA THR A 90 21.39 11.12 9.19
C THR A 90 22.78 10.48 9.17
N GLY A 91 22.96 9.37 8.45
CA GLY A 91 24.18 8.57 8.53
C GLY A 91 24.36 7.84 9.87
N ALA A 92 23.45 8.02 10.83
CA ALA A 92 23.59 7.52 12.19
C ALA A 92 23.73 6.00 12.27
N ILE A 93 23.28 5.25 11.25
CA ILE A 93 23.49 3.80 11.19
C ILE A 93 24.98 3.42 11.27
N ASN A 94 25.89 4.29 10.85
CA ASN A 94 27.32 4.03 10.81
C ASN A 94 28.00 4.26 12.16
N ASP A 95 27.33 4.91 13.11
CA ASP A 95 27.91 5.27 14.40
C ASP A 95 27.52 4.28 15.50
N HIS A 96 28.36 4.14 16.52
CA HIS A 96 28.00 3.41 17.74
C HIS A 96 27.01 4.23 18.58
N CYS A 97 25.95 3.60 19.12
CA CYS A 97 25.01 4.25 20.02
C CYS A 97 25.49 4.15 21.48
N PRO A 98 25.87 5.27 22.14
CA PRO A 98 26.31 5.23 23.54
C PRO A 98 25.18 4.97 24.56
N ASP A 99 23.92 4.95 24.12
CA ASP A 99 22.75 4.81 25.00
C ASP A 99 22.21 3.38 25.03
N CYS A 100 21.88 2.80 23.87
CA CYS A 100 21.43 1.41 23.78
C CYS A 100 22.51 0.41 23.36
N GLY A 101 23.76 0.86 23.16
CA GLY A 101 24.89 -0.01 22.79
C GLY A 101 24.84 -0.58 21.37
N ALA A 102 23.93 -0.10 20.52
CA ALA A 102 23.82 -0.55 19.14
C ALA A 102 25.12 -0.28 18.36
N GLN A 103 25.66 -1.31 17.72
CA GLN A 103 26.89 -1.24 16.91
C GLN A 103 26.65 -0.54 15.56
N PRO A 104 27.70 -0.03 14.91
CA PRO A 104 27.66 0.38 13.51
C PRO A 104 27.01 -0.71 12.63
N GLY A 105 26.12 -0.31 11.72
CA GLY A 105 25.33 -1.22 10.88
C GLY A 105 24.04 -1.74 11.52
N HIS A 106 23.86 -1.59 12.84
CA HIS A 106 22.65 -2.05 13.55
C HIS A 106 21.75 -0.88 13.96
N THR A 107 20.43 -1.09 13.93
CA THR A 107 19.44 -0.13 14.45
C THR A 107 19.47 -0.06 15.97
N CYS A 108 19.13 1.10 16.54
CA CYS A 108 18.94 1.22 17.98
C CYS A 108 17.79 0.35 18.48
N THR A 109 17.95 -0.21 19.69
CA THR A 109 16.94 -1.02 20.36
C THR A 109 16.38 -0.29 21.58
N ARG A 110 15.11 -0.51 21.89
CA ARG A 110 14.43 -0.04 23.11
C ARG A 110 13.55 -1.17 23.65
N HIS A 111 13.72 -1.55 24.90
CA HIS A 111 13.03 -2.70 25.52
C HIS A 111 13.13 -4.00 24.71
N GLY A 112 14.31 -4.29 24.15
CA GLY A 112 14.55 -5.51 23.36
C GLY A 112 14.01 -5.49 21.92
N HIS A 113 13.38 -4.39 21.49
CA HIS A 113 12.85 -4.26 20.13
C HIS A 113 13.62 -3.22 19.32
N GLU A 114 13.86 -3.53 18.05
CA GLU A 114 14.43 -2.58 17.08
C GLU A 114 13.50 -1.38 16.87
N THR A 115 14.08 -0.19 16.92
CA THR A 115 13.36 1.08 16.78
C THR A 115 13.54 1.67 15.39
N ALA A 116 12.51 2.36 14.90
CA ALA A 116 12.51 3.02 13.60
C ALA A 116 13.26 4.37 13.58
N MET A 117 13.78 4.83 14.72
CA MET A 117 14.54 6.07 14.83
C MET A 117 15.78 5.84 15.69
N PRO A 118 16.94 6.41 15.33
CA PRO A 118 18.13 6.34 16.18
C PRO A 118 17.87 7.02 17.53
N CYS A 119 18.52 6.53 18.59
CA CYS A 119 18.52 7.24 19.87
C CYS A 119 19.08 8.65 19.67
N ILE A 120 18.55 9.63 20.40
CA ILE A 120 19.05 11.02 20.37
C ILE A 120 20.55 11.04 20.71
N SER A 121 20.98 10.22 21.66
CA SER A 121 22.39 10.09 22.03
C SER A 121 23.29 9.61 20.89
N ARG A 122 22.76 8.80 19.96
CA ARG A 122 23.47 8.38 18.74
C ARG A 122 23.59 9.52 17.75
N LEU A 123 22.49 10.24 17.51
CA LEU A 123 22.47 11.41 16.62
C LEU A 123 23.44 12.51 17.05
N LEU A 124 23.62 12.69 18.36
CA LEU A 124 24.49 13.71 18.92
C LEU A 124 25.91 13.22 19.23
N GLY A 125 26.21 11.93 19.05
CA GLY A 125 27.50 11.33 19.36
C GLY A 125 27.89 11.38 20.85
N ARG A 126 26.93 11.64 21.75
CA ARG A 126 27.17 11.75 23.20
C ARG A 126 25.92 11.33 23.99
N PRO A 127 26.07 10.73 25.19
CA PRO A 127 24.94 10.40 26.03
C PRO A 127 24.18 11.65 26.47
N VAL A 128 22.88 11.67 26.22
CA VAL A 128 21.97 12.70 26.76
C VAL A 128 21.18 12.05 27.89
N GLY A 129 21.49 12.38 29.15
CA GLY A 129 20.76 11.86 30.31
C GLY A 129 19.25 12.13 30.20
N ASN A 130 18.35 11.23 30.59
CA ASN A 130 18.29 10.64 31.93
C ASN A 130 17.67 9.23 32.00
N ARG A 131 18.27 8.38 32.84
CA ARG A 131 17.67 7.36 33.75
C ARG A 131 16.32 6.73 33.36
N GLN A 132 16.36 5.48 32.87
CA GLN A 132 15.45 4.34 33.14
C GLN A 132 15.85 3.24 32.12
N GLN A 133 16.36 2.05 32.45
CA GLN A 133 16.17 1.18 33.60
C GLN A 133 17.45 0.37 33.86
N SER A 134 17.86 0.28 35.12
CA SER A 134 18.65 -0.83 35.64
C SER A 134 17.78 -2.09 35.55
N ALA A 135 18.31 -3.18 35.01
CA ALA A 135 17.77 -4.51 35.26
C ALA A 135 18.93 -5.45 35.56
N HIS A 136 18.82 -6.06 36.74
CA HIS A 136 19.66 -7.09 37.33
C HIS A 136 19.72 -8.35 36.48
#